data_AF-A0AAD2FP09-F1
#
_entry.id   AF-A0AAD2FP09-F1
#
_cell.length_a   1.000
_cell.length_b   1.000
_cell.length_c   1.000
_cell.angle_alpha   90.00
_cell.angle_beta   90.00
_cell.angle_gamma   90.00
#
_symmetry.space_group_name_H-M   'P 1'
#
loop_
_entity.id
_entity.type
_entity.pdbx_description
1 polymer ?
#
loop_
_entity_poly.entity_id
_entity_poly.type
_entity_poly.pdbx_seq_one_letter_code
_entity_poly.pdbx_strand_id
1 'polypeptide(L)'
;MHIQGDLEKAMHLFQGALDIYREASYVHDQDAADTYENISNVKLDQGFLQDGIDANAEALKIRRRTLGDDHADTIRSMEAHRSLLKRLLVENPRN
;
A
#
# COMPACT_ATOMS: atom_id res chain seq x y z
N MET A 1 -22.74 10.01 4.01
CA MET A 1 -21.84 9.75 5.16
C MET A 1 -21.50 8.27 5.37
N HIS A 2 -22.05 7.33 4.58
CA HIS A 2 -21.74 5.89 4.76
C HIS A 2 -20.30 5.51 4.38
N ILE A 3 -19.75 6.14 3.34
CA ILE A 3 -18.42 5.82 2.81
C ILE A 3 -17.32 5.98 3.87
N GLN A 4 -17.34 7.06 4.66
CA GLN A 4 -16.30 7.29 5.67
C GLN A 4 -16.25 6.17 6.73
N GLY A 5 -17.42 5.78 7.25
CA GLY A 5 -17.53 4.73 8.27
C GLY A 5 -17.21 3.33 7.73
N ASP A 6 -17.45 3.08 6.44
CA ASP A 6 -17.08 1.82 5.80
C ASP A 6 -15.57 1.74 5.54
N LEU A 7 -14.91 2.86 5.21
CA LEU A 7 -13.47 2.94 5.05
C LEU A 7 -12.72 2.77 6.38
N GLU A 8 -13.22 3.33 7.48
CA GLU A 8 -12.63 3.11 8.82
C GLU A 8 -12.69 1.64 9.23
N LYS A 9 -13.83 0.96 8.98
CA LYS A 9 -13.94 -0.48 9.20
C LYS A 9 -12.97 -1.28 8.33
N ALA A 10 -12.83 -0.90 7.05
CA ALA A 10 -11.88 -1.55 6.15
C ALA A 10 -10.45 -1.40 6.66
N MET A 11 -10.05 -0.21 7.12
CA MET A 11 -8.74 0.03 7.72
C MET A 11 -8.49 -0.82 8.96
N HIS A 12 -9.49 -0.97 9.84
CA HIS A 12 -9.38 -1.86 10.99
C HIS A 12 -9.19 -3.32 10.59
N LEU A 13 -9.90 -3.79 9.56
CA LEU A 13 -9.75 -5.16 9.05
C LEU A 13 -8.37 -5.38 8.42
N PHE A 14 -7.87 -4.41 7.64
CA PHE A 14 -6.54 -4.50 7.03
C PHE A 14 -5.42 -4.50 8.08
N GLN A 15 -5.54 -3.68 9.13
CA GLN A 15 -4.56 -3.68 10.22
C GLN A 15 -4.54 -5.03 10.95
N GLY A 16 -5.72 -5.59 11.25
CA GLY A 16 -5.81 -6.91 11.86
C GLY A 16 -5.21 -8.02 10.99
N ALA A 17 -5.41 -7.96 9.66
CA ALA A 17 -4.79 -8.90 8.73
C ALA A 17 -3.26 -8.79 8.75
N LEU A 18 -2.71 -7.57 8.73
CA LEU A 18 -1.26 -7.35 8.81
C LEU A 18 -0.65 -7.86 10.12
N ASP A 19 -1.36 -7.72 11.24
CA ASP A 19 -0.88 -8.22 12.53
C ASP A 19 -0.84 -9.76 12.54
N ILE A 20 -1.85 -10.43 11.97
CA ILE A 20 -1.83 -11.90 11.78
C ILE A 20 -0.67 -12.32 10.87
N TYR A 21 -0.46 -11.63 9.75
CA TYR A 21 0.62 -11.97 8.81
C TYR A 21 2.01 -11.78 9.42
N ARG A 22 2.18 -10.79 10.30
CA ARG A 22 3.44 -10.57 11.05
C ARG A 22 3.75 -11.73 12.00
N GLU A 23 2.74 -12.29 12.65
CA GLU A 23 2.92 -13.43 13.57
C GLU A 23 3.17 -14.75 12.83
N ALA A 24 2.67 -14.88 11.59
CA ALA A 24 2.67 -16.14 10.84
C ALA A 24 3.85 -16.35 9.85
N SER A 25 4.84 -15.44 9.81
CA SER A 25 6.12 -15.46 9.07
C SER A 25 6.27 -16.40 7.83
N TYR A 26 6.54 -15.78 6.68
CA TYR A 26 6.79 -16.29 5.32
C TYR A 26 5.59 -16.77 4.49
N VAL A 27 4.58 -17.43 5.06
CA VAL A 27 3.49 -18.00 4.25
C VAL A 27 2.55 -16.93 3.68
N HIS A 28 2.53 -15.74 4.28
CA HIS A 28 1.57 -14.68 3.98
C HIS A 28 2.19 -13.38 3.47
N ASP A 29 3.44 -13.42 3.01
CA ASP A 29 4.11 -12.21 2.51
C ASP A 29 3.33 -11.59 1.33
N GLN A 30 2.82 -12.41 0.41
CA GLN A 30 2.04 -11.90 -0.71
C GLN A 30 0.69 -11.31 -0.25
N ASP A 31 0.00 -11.96 0.68
CA ASP A 31 -1.27 -11.47 1.25
C ASP A 31 -1.07 -10.13 1.99
N ALA A 32 0.08 -9.98 2.66
CA ALA A 32 0.46 -8.73 3.30
C ALA A 32 0.72 -7.62 2.27
N ALA A 33 1.38 -7.93 1.15
CA ALA A 33 1.61 -6.98 0.07
C ALA A 33 0.29 -6.48 -0.55
N ASP A 34 -0.66 -7.38 -0.79
CA ASP A 34 -1.98 -7.03 -1.32
C ASP A 34 -2.79 -6.19 -0.31
N THR A 35 -2.64 -6.49 0.98
CA THR A 35 -3.27 -5.70 2.06
C THR A 35 -2.71 -4.28 2.09
N TYR A 36 -1.39 -4.10 1.97
CA TYR A 36 -0.78 -2.78 1.88
C TYR A 36 -1.19 -2.00 0.61
N GLU A 37 -1.36 -2.67 -0.52
CA GLU A 37 -1.89 -2.04 -1.73
C GLU A 37 -3.33 -1.54 -1.51
N ASN A 38 -4.18 -2.31 -0.85
CA ASN A 38 -5.54 -1.88 -0.53
C ASN A 38 -5.57 -0.70 0.45
N ILE A 39 -4.71 -0.70 1.47
CA ILE A 39 -4.55 0.45 2.37
C ILE A 39 -4.11 1.69 1.57
N SER A 40 -3.16 1.53 0.65
CA SER A 40 -2.70 2.63 -0.21
C SER A 40 -3.88 3.25 -0.97
N ASN A 41 -4.68 2.42 -1.65
CA ASN A 41 -5.84 2.89 -2.41
C ASN A 41 -6.85 3.63 -1.53
N VAL A 42 -7.20 3.08 -0.37
CA VAL A 42 -8.11 3.73 0.59
C VAL A 42 -7.57 5.08 1.05
N LYS A 43 -6.28 5.17 1.37
CA LYS A 43 -5.66 6.41 1.82
C LYS A 43 -5.62 7.47 0.71
N LEU A 44 -5.36 7.07 -0.52
CA LEU A 44 -5.41 7.95 -1.69
C LEU A 44 -6.82 8.49 -1.96
N ASP A 45 -7.84 7.64 -1.84
CA ASP A 45 -9.25 8.02 -1.99
C ASP A 45 -9.70 8.99 -0.90
N GLN A 46 -9.13 8.88 0.30
CA GLN A 46 -9.35 9.81 1.41
C GLN A 46 -8.54 11.10 1.30
N GLY A 47 -7.66 11.24 0.31
CA GLY A 47 -6.79 12.40 0.12
C GLY A 47 -5.52 12.39 0.97
N PHE A 48 -5.23 11.32 1.70
CA PHE A 48 -4.00 11.15 2.47
C PHE A 48 -2.87 10.63 1.57
N LEU A 49 -2.33 11.49 0.71
CA LEU A 49 -1.34 11.11 -0.31
C LEU A 49 -0.07 10.49 0.29
N GLN A 50 0.48 11.06 1.37
CA GLN A 50 1.70 10.54 2.00
C GLN A 50 1.46 9.15 2.60
N ASP A 51 0.39 8.97 3.38
CA ASP A 51 0.01 7.65 3.93
C ASP A 51 -0.17 6.60 2.83
N GLY A 52 -0.75 7.00 1.69
CA GLY A 52 -0.91 6.15 0.53
C GLY A 52 0.42 5.73 -0.10
N ILE A 53 1.38 6.65 -0.20
CA ILE A 53 2.75 6.39 -0.67
C ILE A 53 3.47 5.41 0.25
N ASP A 54 3.39 5.62 1.56
CA ASP A 54 4.07 4.80 2.56
C ASP A 54 3.53 3.36 2.53
N ALA A 55 2.20 3.19 2.45
CA ALA A 55 1.58 1.88 2.30
C ALA A 55 2.00 1.18 0.99
N ASN A 56 2.02 1.89 -0.13
CA ASN A 56 2.48 1.33 -1.40
C ASN A 56 3.96 0.92 -1.36
N ALA A 57 4.80 1.65 -0.62
CA ALA A 57 6.22 1.33 -0.42
C ALA A 57 6.40 0.00 0.32
N GLU A 58 5.60 -0.27 1.35
CA GLU A 58 5.65 -1.55 2.07
C GLU A 58 5.19 -2.72 1.19
N ALA A 59 4.14 -2.54 0.39
CA ALA A 59 3.72 -3.54 -0.61
C ALA A 59 4.86 -3.85 -1.61
N LEU A 60 5.50 -2.81 -2.13
CA LEU A 60 6.62 -2.95 -3.06
C LEU A 60 7.82 -3.67 -2.43
N LYS A 61 8.16 -3.33 -1.19
CA LYS A 61 9.26 -3.95 -0.45
C LYS A 61 9.05 -5.45 -0.29
N ILE A 62 7.82 -5.87 0.00
CA ILE A 62 7.49 -7.30 0.13
C ILE A 62 7.57 -7.99 -1.24
N ARG A 63 6.91 -7.45 -2.28
CA ARG A 63 6.94 -8.03 -3.64
C ARG A 63 8.35 -8.15 -4.20
N ARG A 64 9.23 -7.17 -3.95
CA ARG A 64 10.65 -7.26 -4.31
C ARG A 64 11.36 -8.40 -3.60
N ARG A 65 11.12 -8.56 -2.30
CA ARG A 65 11.74 -9.62 -1.50
C ARG A 65 11.27 -11.01 -1.93
N THR A 66 9.98 -11.18 -2.24
CA THR A 66 9.38 -12.49 -2.52
C THR A 66 9.40 -12.90 -3.98
N LEU A 67 9.19 -11.96 -4.90
CA LEU A 67 9.01 -12.22 -6.33
C LEU A 67 10.20 -11.76 -7.18
N GLY A 68 11.04 -10.86 -6.65
CA GLY A 68 12.11 -10.19 -7.39
C GLY A 68 11.63 -8.98 -8.21
N ASP A 69 12.58 -8.22 -8.76
CA ASP A 69 12.31 -6.97 -9.49
C ASP A 69 11.66 -7.17 -10.87
N ASP A 70 11.92 -8.29 -11.54
CA ASP A 70 11.43 -8.57 -12.90
C ASP A 70 9.99 -9.13 -12.91
N HIS A 71 9.41 -9.41 -11.74
CA HIS A 71 8.06 -9.94 -11.65
C HIS A 71 7.03 -8.84 -11.97
N ALA A 72 5.98 -9.22 -12.71
CA ALA A 72 4.94 -8.28 -13.16
C ALA A 72 4.31 -7.50 -12.00
N ASP A 73 4.05 -8.14 -10.86
CA ASP A 73 3.47 -7.48 -9.68
C ASP A 73 4.42 -6.46 -9.04
N THR A 74 5.72 -6.76 -9.01
CA THR A 74 6.74 -5.83 -8.54
C THR A 74 6.83 -4.63 -9.45
N ILE A 75 6.85 -4.84 -10.77
CA ILE A 75 6.86 -3.77 -11.78
C ILE A 75 5.62 -2.87 -11.63
N ARG A 76 4.42 -3.46 -11.50
CA ARG A 76 3.18 -2.71 -11.29
C ARG A 76 3.24 -1.85 -10.02
N SER A 77 3.73 -2.41 -8.91
CA SER A 77 3.95 -1.64 -7.69
C SER A 77 4.96 -0.51 -7.87
N MET A 78 6.07 -0.74 -8.59
CA MET A 78 7.06 0.31 -8.88
C MET A 78 6.47 1.44 -9.72
N GLU A 79 5.66 1.12 -10.73
CA GLU A 79 4.99 2.11 -11.57
C GLU A 79 3.98 2.93 -10.78
N ALA A 80 3.16 2.28 -9.96
CA ALA A 80 2.23 2.94 -9.04
C ALA A 80 2.99 3.87 -8.09
N HIS A 81 4.03 3.36 -7.42
CA HIS A 81 4.86 4.15 -6.51
C HIS A 81 5.46 5.39 -7.18
N ARG A 82 6.04 5.21 -8.39
CA ARG A 82 6.60 6.32 -9.19
C ARG A 82 5.54 7.36 -9.53
N SER A 83 4.33 6.94 -9.89
CA SER A 83 3.21 7.83 -10.19
C SER A 83 2.82 8.66 -8.97
N LEU A 84 2.73 8.02 -7.80
CA LEU A 84 2.38 8.69 -6.55
C LEU A 84 3.46 9.69 -6.11
N LEU A 85 4.75 9.35 -6.25
CA LEU A 85 5.84 10.30 -5.97
C LEU A 85 5.81 11.51 -6.93
N LYS A 86 5.53 11.29 -8.22
CA LYS A 86 5.34 12.40 -9.16
C LYS A 86 4.18 13.29 -8.74
N ARG A 87 3.06 12.71 -8.33
CA ARG A 87 1.90 13.45 -7.83
C ARG A 87 2.27 14.26 -6.58
N LEU A 88 3.01 13.68 -5.63
CA LEU A 88 3.48 14.38 -4.43
C LEU A 88 4.35 15.59 -4.77
N LEU A 89 5.26 15.45 -5.74
CA LEU A 89 6.12 16.56 -6.19
C LEU A 89 5.32 17.69 -6.86
N VAL A 90 4.23 17.36 -7.57
CA VAL A 90 3.34 18.35 -8.19
C VAL A 90 2.47 19.05 -7.13
N GLU A 91 1.99 18.31 -6.14
CA GLU A 91 1.18 18.84 -5.03
C GLU A 91 2.03 19.62 -4.01
N ASN A 92 3.32 19.32 -3.89
CA ASN A 92 4.30 20.03 -3.07
C ASN A 92 5.49 20.55 -3.90
N PRO A 93 5.30 21.58 -4.75
CA PRO A 93 6.34 22.09 -5.65
C PRO A 93 7.46 22.88 -4.94
N ARG A 94 7.53 22.84 -3.61
CA ARG A 94 8.52 23.57 -2.81
C ARG A 94 9.06 22.69 -1.69
N ASN A 95 10.15 22.00 -1.98
CA ASN A 95 11.20 21.71 -1.01
C ASN A 95 12.53 22.13 -1.65
#